data_AF-A0A8J2KZZ3-F1
#
_entry.id   AF-A0A8J2KZZ3-F1
#
_cell.length_a   1.000
_cell.length_b   1.000
_cell.length_c   1.000
_cell.angle_alpha   90.00
_cell.angle_beta   90.00
_cell.angle_gamma   90.00
#
_symmetry.space_group_name_H-M   'P 1'
#
loop_
_entity.id
_entity.type
_entity.pdbx_description
1 polymer ?
#
loop_
_entity_poly.entity_id
_entity_poly.type
_entity_poly.pdbx_seq_one_letter_code
_entity_poly.pdbx_strand_id
1 'polypeptide(L)'
;MFGFVCLIAHLYFFIHGFHTVDGKYIGNITEDIENWVPPAEFPEKFPYYISGYDYDNRAILVVELGKWNSIPYLKRGGQGLEDLGNYVSQFVERVGSGYFTKSPDVNSDAFSDEVIPILDYDGITAEQLFSVENTVFNMDKLGKLNQYYDKIPFGFIVNVSAVTMQFIEMMKPRLGQVFQKMEIYGTQPKVWIPRLLRQLPQDQLNCKYGGVRDCNPVESIR
;
A
#
# COMPACT_ATOMS: atom_id res chain seq x y z
N MET A 1 15.83 -17.49 19.61
CA MET A 1 16.26 -16.44 18.65
C MET A 1 15.18 -15.38 18.40
N PHE A 2 13.89 -15.73 18.32
CA PHE A 2 12.77 -14.78 18.12
C PHE A 2 12.57 -13.73 19.24
N GLY A 3 12.86 -14.08 20.50
CA GLY A 3 12.72 -13.13 21.62
C GLY A 3 13.65 -11.91 21.56
N PHE A 4 14.77 -11.99 20.84
CA PHE A 4 15.76 -10.91 20.77
C PHE A 4 15.36 -9.83 19.77
N VAL A 5 14.70 -10.19 18.67
CA VAL A 5 14.22 -9.24 17.64
C VAL A 5 13.02 -8.45 18.15
N CYS A 6 12.08 -9.09 18.87
CA CYS A 6 10.98 -8.40 19.53
C CYS A 6 11.45 -7.44 20.63
N LEU A 7 12.53 -7.77 21.35
CA LEU A 7 13.11 -6.93 22.40
C LEU A 7 13.80 -5.69 21.81
N ILE A 8 14.53 -5.82 20.69
CA ILE A 8 15.16 -4.70 19.99
C ILE A 8 14.11 -3.79 19.37
N ALA A 9 13.07 -4.34 18.73
CA ALA A 9 11.96 -3.55 18.22
C ALA A 9 11.24 -2.80 19.36
N HIS A 10 10.92 -3.48 20.47
CA HIS A 10 10.31 -2.83 21.64
C HIS A 10 11.22 -1.76 22.26
N LEU A 11 12.50 -2.03 22.47
CA LEU A 11 13.46 -1.06 23.01
C LEU A 11 13.63 0.15 22.08
N TYR A 12 13.68 -0.06 20.76
CA TYR A 12 13.79 1.03 19.81
C TYR A 12 12.54 1.91 19.82
N PHE A 13 11.34 1.31 19.82
CA PHE A 13 10.06 2.03 19.90
C PHE A 13 9.84 2.73 21.25
N PHE A 14 10.39 2.21 22.36
CA PHE A 14 10.28 2.82 23.69
C PHE A 14 11.29 3.95 23.92
N ILE A 15 12.49 3.85 23.33
CA ILE A 15 13.55 4.86 23.48
C ILE A 15 13.33 6.04 22.51
N HIS A 16 12.75 5.81 21.32
CA HIS A 16 12.62 6.83 20.26
C HIS A 16 11.17 7.20 19.93
N GLY A 17 10.26 7.14 20.92
CA GLY A 17 8.82 7.35 20.73
C GLY A 17 8.51 8.47 19.73
N PHE A 18 8.05 8.11 18.53
CA PHE A 18 7.55 8.92 17.41
C PHE A 18 8.09 10.35 17.18
N HIS A 19 9.25 10.68 17.73
CA HIS A 19 9.98 11.89 17.43
C HIS A 19 11.14 11.48 16.56
N THR A 20 10.90 11.63 15.25
CA THR A 20 11.91 12.01 14.27
C THR A 20 13.33 11.95 14.81
N VAL A 21 14.09 10.92 14.39
CA VAL A 21 15.55 10.96 14.51
C VAL A 21 16.00 12.21 13.74
N ASP A 22 16.32 13.26 14.49
CA ASP A 22 16.83 14.58 14.08
C ASP A 22 15.91 15.53 13.29
N GLY A 23 14.58 15.38 13.31
CA GLY A 23 13.68 16.36 12.65
C GLY A 23 13.87 16.49 11.12
N LYS A 24 14.61 15.58 10.48
CA LYS A 24 15.03 15.65 9.07
C LYS A 24 14.10 14.93 8.08
N TYR A 25 13.01 14.31 8.54
CA TYR A 25 12.07 13.57 7.67
C TYR A 25 10.82 14.35 7.29
N ILE A 26 10.93 15.68 7.22
CA ILE A 26 9.96 16.51 6.51
C ILE A 26 10.68 17.03 5.27
N GLY A 27 10.83 16.17 4.27
CA GLY A 27 10.98 16.68 2.91
C GLY A 27 9.80 17.62 2.66
N ASN A 28 10.06 18.81 2.13
CA ASN A 28 9.01 19.75 1.79
C ASN A 28 8.05 19.05 0.83
N ILE A 29 6.84 18.72 1.31
CA ILE A 29 5.79 18.19 0.45
C ILE A 29 5.49 19.29 -0.56
N THR A 30 5.54 18.96 -1.85
CA THR A 30 5.20 19.90 -2.91
C THR A 30 3.78 20.42 -2.70
N GLU A 31 3.58 21.74 -2.77
CA GLU A 31 2.27 22.39 -2.50
C GLU A 31 1.14 21.88 -3.42
N ASP A 32 1.48 21.28 -4.56
CA ASP A 32 0.55 20.62 -5.49
C ASP A 32 0.91 19.13 -5.68
N ILE A 33 0.78 18.36 -4.60
CA ILE A 33 1.17 16.95 -4.59
C ILE A 33 0.28 16.07 -5.47
N GLU A 34 -0.97 16.46 -5.73
CA GLU A 34 -1.89 15.69 -6.58
C GLU A 34 -1.47 15.71 -8.05
N ASN A 35 -1.00 16.86 -8.54
CA ASN A 35 -0.56 17.06 -9.93
C ASN A 35 0.96 16.87 -10.12
N TRP A 36 1.72 16.63 -9.05
CA TRP A 36 3.14 16.36 -9.13
C TRP A 36 3.43 15.15 -10.06
N VAL A 37 4.37 15.30 -10.98
CA VAL A 37 4.73 14.20 -11.91
C VAL A 37 5.87 13.40 -11.30
N PRO A 38 5.68 12.12 -10.96
CA PRO A 38 6.73 11.32 -10.37
C PRO A 38 7.82 10.97 -11.39
N PRO A 39 9.08 10.74 -10.94
CA PRO A 39 10.11 10.20 -11.82
C PRO A 39 9.66 8.87 -12.43
N ALA A 40 9.99 8.64 -13.71
CA ALA A 40 9.46 7.52 -14.50
C ALA A 40 9.69 6.12 -13.90
N GLU A 41 10.71 5.97 -13.04
CA GLU A 41 11.00 4.70 -12.36
C GLU A 41 10.03 4.35 -11.22
N PHE A 42 9.31 5.32 -10.67
CA PHE A 42 8.47 5.11 -9.49
C PHE A 42 7.25 4.21 -9.78
N PRO A 43 6.49 4.42 -10.85
CA PRO A 43 5.40 3.50 -11.21
C PRO A 43 5.86 2.04 -11.38
N GLU A 44 7.09 1.81 -11.86
CA GLU A 44 7.64 0.47 -12.04
C GLU A 44 8.11 -0.16 -10.71
N LYS A 45 8.75 0.64 -9.84
CA LYS A 45 9.33 0.17 -8.57
C LYS A 45 8.35 0.16 -7.40
N PHE A 46 7.32 1.00 -7.46
CA PHE A 46 6.29 1.15 -6.44
C PHE A 46 4.88 1.05 -7.07
N PRO A 47 4.58 -0.03 -7.80
CA PRO A 47 3.37 -0.09 -8.60
C PRO A 47 2.11 -0.11 -7.75
N TYR A 48 1.14 0.68 -8.19
CA TYR A 48 -0.26 0.60 -7.82
C TYR A 48 -1.12 0.90 -9.05
N TYR A 49 -2.32 0.33 -9.14
CA TYR A 49 -3.23 0.52 -10.27
C TYR A 49 -4.68 0.17 -9.91
N ILE A 50 -5.62 0.66 -10.72
CA ILE A 50 -7.03 0.26 -10.62
C ILE A 50 -7.25 -0.97 -11.49
N SER A 51 -7.64 -2.08 -10.87
CA SER A 51 -7.97 -3.31 -11.58
C SER A 51 -9.34 -3.23 -12.25
N GLY A 52 -10.29 -2.53 -11.63
CA GLY A 52 -11.69 -2.44 -12.04
C GLY A 52 -12.54 -1.89 -10.91
N TYR A 53 -13.81 -2.27 -10.87
CA TYR A 53 -14.77 -1.80 -9.87
C TYR A 53 -15.51 -2.94 -9.18
N ASP A 54 -15.91 -2.75 -7.92
CA ASP A 54 -16.75 -3.72 -7.20
C ASP A 54 -18.23 -3.62 -7.62
N TYR A 55 -19.11 -4.41 -6.98
CA TYR A 55 -20.55 -4.39 -7.25
C TYR A 55 -21.25 -3.06 -6.89
N ASP A 56 -20.62 -2.24 -6.05
CA ASP A 56 -21.12 -0.94 -5.59
C ASP A 56 -20.39 0.22 -6.31
N ASN A 57 -19.73 -0.04 -7.45
CA ASN A 57 -18.94 0.91 -8.22
C ASN A 57 -17.80 1.58 -7.43
N ARG A 58 -17.22 0.90 -6.45
CA ARG A 58 -16.00 1.33 -5.75
C ARG A 58 -14.78 0.88 -6.52
N ALA A 59 -13.74 1.70 -6.59
CA ALA A 59 -12.53 1.35 -7.33
C ALA A 59 -11.75 0.24 -6.61
N ILE A 60 -11.38 -0.82 -7.33
CA ILE A 60 -10.51 -1.89 -6.83
C ILE A 60 -9.06 -1.47 -7.04
N LEU A 61 -8.43 -0.98 -5.98
CA LEU A 61 -7.06 -0.46 -5.99
C LEU A 61 -6.07 -1.55 -5.60
N VAL A 62 -5.21 -1.95 -6.52
CA VAL A 62 -4.13 -2.92 -6.26
C VAL A 62 -2.85 -2.16 -5.92
N VAL A 63 -2.18 -2.57 -4.84
CA VAL A 63 -0.85 -2.07 -4.45
C VAL A 63 0.09 -3.26 -4.26
N GLU A 64 1.11 -3.38 -5.10
CA GLU A 64 2.06 -4.51 -5.01
C GLU A 64 3.20 -4.18 -4.05
N LEU A 65 2.87 -4.12 -2.75
CA LEU A 65 3.79 -3.77 -1.67
C LEU A 65 5.05 -4.63 -1.62
N GLY A 66 5.01 -5.88 -2.07
CA GLY A 66 6.22 -6.69 -2.13
C GLY A 66 7.28 -6.17 -3.10
N LYS A 67 6.90 -5.36 -4.10
CA LYS A 67 7.85 -4.67 -5.00
C LYS A 67 8.39 -3.37 -4.43
N TRP A 68 7.71 -2.76 -3.46
CA TRP A 68 8.07 -1.47 -2.90
C TRP A 68 9.37 -1.55 -2.10
N ASN A 69 10.49 -1.21 -2.73
CA ASN A 69 11.81 -1.20 -2.08
C ASN A 69 12.32 0.23 -1.88
N SER A 70 12.01 0.81 -0.73
CA SER A 70 12.44 2.16 -0.32
C SER A 70 13.89 2.22 0.19
N ILE A 71 14.49 1.09 0.56
CA ILE A 71 15.80 1.04 1.24
C ILE A 71 16.89 1.78 0.46
N PRO A 72 17.02 1.62 -0.88
CA PRO A 72 18.01 2.37 -1.66
C PRO A 72 17.82 3.89 -1.59
N TYR A 73 16.58 4.36 -1.49
CA TYR A 73 16.23 5.79 -1.44
C TYR A 73 16.49 6.37 -0.05
N LEU A 74 16.14 5.62 1.00
CA LEU A 74 16.43 5.97 2.40
C LEU A 74 17.94 6.07 2.65
N LYS A 75 18.72 5.09 2.16
CA LYS A 75 20.18 5.09 2.30
C LYS A 75 20.86 6.23 1.53
N ARG A 76 20.31 6.63 0.37
CA ARG A 76 20.86 7.70 -0.46
C ARG A 76 20.53 9.09 0.10
N GLY A 77 19.35 9.26 0.69
CA GLY A 77 18.83 10.56 1.12
C GLY A 77 18.65 11.55 -0.04
N GLY A 78 18.54 12.84 0.30
CA GLY A 78 18.39 13.93 -0.67
C GLY A 78 17.15 13.81 -1.55
N GLN A 79 17.28 14.22 -2.82
CA GLN A 79 16.16 14.30 -3.75
C GLN A 79 15.40 12.96 -3.91
N GLY A 80 16.11 11.83 -3.97
CA GLY A 80 15.44 10.53 -4.15
C GLY A 80 14.54 10.14 -2.97
N LEU A 81 14.88 10.57 -1.76
CA LEU A 81 14.05 10.38 -0.58
C LEU A 81 12.86 11.34 -0.58
N GLU A 82 13.05 12.58 -1.02
CA GLU A 82 11.97 13.56 -1.19
C GLU A 82 10.96 13.10 -2.25
N ASP A 83 11.44 12.62 -3.40
CA ASP A 83 10.61 12.08 -4.48
C ASP A 83 9.82 10.85 -4.01
N LEU A 84 10.43 9.96 -3.20
CA LEU A 84 9.72 8.85 -2.59
C LEU A 84 8.65 9.31 -1.60
N GLY A 85 8.99 10.30 -0.75
CA GLY A 85 8.03 10.92 0.16
C GLY A 85 6.84 11.51 -0.58
N ASN A 86 7.10 12.22 -1.67
CA ASN A 86 6.08 12.82 -2.52
C ASN A 86 5.24 11.75 -3.23
N TYR A 87 5.86 10.71 -3.78
CA TYR A 87 5.13 9.63 -4.45
C TYR A 87 4.14 8.91 -3.53
N VAL A 88 4.58 8.55 -2.33
CA VAL A 88 3.70 7.91 -1.34
C VAL A 88 2.65 8.89 -0.82
N SER A 89 2.99 10.17 -0.63
CA SER A 89 2.02 11.18 -0.19
C SER A 89 0.95 11.43 -1.26
N GLN A 90 1.35 11.56 -2.53
CA GLN A 90 0.43 11.66 -3.66
C GLN A 90 -0.51 10.45 -3.72
N PHE A 91 0.01 9.25 -3.54
CA PHE A 91 -0.82 8.04 -3.48
C PHE A 91 -1.90 8.15 -2.38
N VAL A 92 -1.51 8.58 -1.17
CA VAL A 92 -2.43 8.76 -0.04
C VAL A 92 -3.48 9.83 -0.33
N GLU A 93 -3.08 10.99 -0.86
CA GLU A 93 -4.00 12.06 -1.23
C GLU A 93 -4.97 11.62 -2.33
N ARG A 94 -4.51 10.88 -3.34
CA ARG A 94 -5.36 10.33 -4.41
C ARG A 94 -6.42 9.35 -3.89
N VAL A 95 -6.09 8.59 -2.85
CA VAL A 95 -7.09 7.76 -2.15
C VAL A 95 -8.12 8.68 -1.47
N GLY A 96 -7.66 9.69 -0.75
CA GLY A 96 -8.52 10.60 0.00
C GLY A 96 -9.44 11.48 -0.85
N SER A 97 -8.96 11.96 -2.00
CA SER A 97 -9.69 12.88 -2.87
C SER A 97 -10.66 12.19 -3.85
N GLY A 98 -10.73 10.85 -3.82
CA GLY A 98 -11.50 10.05 -4.77
C GLY A 98 -10.96 10.16 -6.20
N TYR A 99 -9.67 10.46 -6.37
CA TYR A 99 -9.04 10.61 -7.68
C TYR A 99 -9.30 9.38 -8.58
N PHE A 100 -9.21 8.19 -7.98
CA PHE A 100 -9.38 6.90 -8.68
C PHE A 100 -10.80 6.63 -9.17
N THR A 101 -11.79 7.39 -8.71
CA THR A 101 -13.20 7.17 -9.04
C THR A 101 -13.75 8.24 -9.98
N LYS A 102 -12.98 9.30 -10.23
CA LYS A 102 -13.31 10.44 -11.12
C LYS A 102 -12.74 10.31 -12.53
N SER A 103 -12.37 9.11 -12.98
CA SER A 103 -11.79 8.91 -14.32
C SER A 103 -12.75 9.42 -15.42
N PRO A 104 -12.27 10.24 -16.39
CA PRO A 104 -13.12 10.88 -17.40
C PRO A 104 -13.82 9.89 -18.35
N ASP A 105 -13.37 8.64 -18.40
CA ASP A 105 -13.97 7.60 -19.25
C ASP A 105 -15.25 6.99 -18.67
N VAL A 106 -15.66 7.39 -17.46
CA VAL A 106 -16.78 6.79 -16.75
C VAL A 106 -17.71 7.88 -16.23
N ASN A 107 -18.99 7.82 -16.62
CA ASN A 107 -20.01 8.79 -16.19
C ASN A 107 -19.99 8.93 -14.66
N SER A 108 -19.56 10.10 -14.18
CA SER A 108 -19.07 10.32 -12.81
C SER A 108 -20.10 10.20 -11.69
N ASP A 109 -21.39 10.28 -12.01
CA ASP A 109 -22.43 10.42 -10.99
C ASP A 109 -22.82 9.10 -10.31
N ALA A 110 -22.36 7.96 -10.84
CA ALA A 110 -22.67 6.62 -10.33
C ALA A 110 -21.54 5.97 -9.52
N PHE A 111 -20.38 6.64 -9.36
CA PHE A 111 -19.19 6.08 -8.73
C PHE A 111 -19.05 6.55 -7.29
N SER A 112 -18.78 5.60 -6.39
CA SER A 112 -18.42 5.89 -5.00
C SER A 112 -17.06 6.59 -4.95
N ASP A 113 -16.81 7.42 -3.94
CA ASP A 113 -15.47 7.94 -3.65
C ASP A 113 -14.63 6.98 -2.78
N GLU A 114 -15.20 5.82 -2.46
CA GLU A 114 -14.55 4.74 -1.72
C GLU A 114 -13.67 3.86 -2.62
N VAL A 115 -12.67 3.23 -2.01
CA VAL A 115 -11.75 2.29 -2.66
C VAL A 115 -11.69 0.96 -1.92
N ILE A 116 -11.57 -0.14 -2.66
CA ILE A 116 -11.31 -1.48 -2.14
C ILE A 116 -9.84 -1.83 -2.40
N PRO A 117 -8.95 -1.68 -1.40
CA PRO A 117 -7.54 -2.00 -1.58
C PRO A 117 -7.28 -3.51 -1.58
N ILE A 118 -6.43 -3.95 -2.49
CA ILE A 118 -5.75 -5.25 -2.49
C ILE A 118 -4.25 -4.97 -2.32
N LEU A 119 -3.75 -5.27 -1.13
CA LEU A 119 -2.35 -5.12 -0.76
C LEU A 119 -1.63 -6.45 -0.99
N ASP A 120 -0.83 -6.51 -2.05
CA ASP A 120 -0.11 -7.73 -2.43
C ASP A 120 1.32 -7.71 -1.87
N TYR A 121 1.59 -8.62 -0.95
CA TYR A 121 2.89 -8.78 -0.30
C TYR A 121 3.84 -9.74 -1.03
N ASP A 122 3.46 -10.25 -2.20
CA ASP A 122 4.33 -11.13 -2.98
C ASP A 122 5.65 -10.43 -3.36
N GLY A 123 6.77 -11.06 -3.02
CA GLY A 123 8.12 -10.52 -3.21
C GLY A 123 8.69 -9.71 -2.04
N ILE A 124 7.94 -9.49 -0.96
CA ILE A 124 8.48 -8.77 0.20
C ILE A 124 9.64 -9.53 0.86
N THR A 125 10.73 -8.83 1.13
CA THR A 125 11.92 -9.41 1.77
C THR A 125 11.94 -9.15 3.26
N ALA A 126 12.67 -9.99 4.00
CA ALA A 126 12.93 -9.76 5.42
C ALA A 126 13.71 -8.46 5.67
N GLU A 127 14.61 -8.07 4.75
CA GLU A 127 15.34 -6.79 4.85
C GLU A 127 14.36 -5.61 4.80
N GLN A 128 13.40 -5.63 3.87
CA GLN A 128 12.34 -4.60 3.81
C GLN A 128 11.50 -4.58 5.09
N LEU A 129 11.12 -5.73 5.63
CA LEU A 129 10.27 -5.82 6.82
C LEU A 129 10.96 -5.37 8.10
N PHE A 130 12.23 -5.71 8.28
CA PHE A 130 12.97 -5.44 9.52
C PHE A 130 13.85 -4.18 9.45
N SER A 131 13.92 -3.52 8.29
CA SER A 131 14.51 -2.19 8.20
C SER A 131 13.67 -1.21 9.02
N VAL A 132 14.27 -0.70 10.10
CA VAL A 132 13.64 0.28 11.00
C VAL A 132 13.30 1.56 10.25
N GLU A 133 14.22 2.05 9.42
CA GLU A 133 14.05 3.26 8.61
C GLU A 133 12.87 3.09 7.65
N ASN A 134 12.79 1.94 6.96
CA ASN A 134 11.67 1.63 6.08
C ASN A 134 10.35 1.52 6.84
N THR A 135 10.36 0.86 7.99
CA THR A 135 9.16 0.69 8.82
C THR A 135 8.65 2.03 9.30
N VAL A 136 9.51 2.89 9.85
CA VAL A 136 9.14 4.22 10.34
C VAL A 136 8.65 5.10 9.20
N PHE A 137 9.36 5.12 8.06
CA PHE A 137 8.94 5.88 6.88
C PHE A 137 7.55 5.46 6.40
N ASN A 138 7.31 4.16 6.22
CA ASN A 138 6.01 3.65 5.78
C ASN A 138 4.92 3.90 6.83
N MET A 139 5.22 3.78 8.12
CA MET A 139 4.26 4.09 9.17
C MET A 139 3.87 5.57 9.20
N ASP A 140 4.81 6.49 9.00
CA ASP A 140 4.51 7.93 8.90
C ASP A 140 3.63 8.23 7.70
N LYS A 141 4.03 7.76 6.51
CA LYS A 141 3.34 8.09 5.25
C LYS A 141 2.03 7.34 5.09
N LEU A 142 2.03 6.02 5.23
CA LEU A 142 0.81 5.21 5.10
C LEU A 142 -0.10 5.34 6.32
N GLY A 143 0.43 5.70 7.49
CA GLY A 143 -0.39 5.98 8.67
C GLY A 143 -1.42 7.08 8.44
N LYS A 144 -1.13 8.03 7.54
CA LYS A 144 -2.06 9.07 7.10
C LYS A 144 -3.30 8.52 6.39
N LEU A 145 -3.26 7.31 5.82
CA LEU A 145 -4.46 6.65 5.28
C LEU A 145 -5.56 6.49 6.33
N ASN A 146 -5.22 6.48 7.63
CA ASN A 146 -6.23 6.45 8.69
C ASN A 146 -7.13 7.70 8.71
N GLN A 147 -6.70 8.81 8.12
CA GLN A 147 -7.54 10.00 7.96
C GLN A 147 -8.68 9.77 6.96
N TYR A 148 -8.50 8.84 6.02
CA TYR A 148 -9.49 8.45 5.00
C TYR A 148 -10.09 7.09 5.33
N TYR A 149 -10.21 6.76 6.62
CA TYR A 149 -10.75 5.49 7.07
C TYR A 149 -12.18 5.23 6.57
N ASP A 150 -12.98 6.28 6.41
CA ASP A 150 -14.32 6.24 5.84
C ASP A 150 -14.31 5.85 4.35
N LYS A 151 -13.25 6.20 3.60
CA LYS A 151 -13.09 5.87 2.18
C LYS A 151 -12.69 4.43 1.90
N ILE A 152 -12.37 3.65 2.91
CA ILE A 152 -12.00 2.24 2.78
C ILE A 152 -13.03 1.43 3.54
N PRO A 153 -14.06 0.84 2.90
CA PRO A 153 -15.09 0.07 3.61
C PRO A 153 -14.57 -1.31 4.04
N PHE A 154 -13.76 -1.95 3.21
CA PHE A 154 -13.02 -3.19 3.48
C PHE A 154 -11.85 -3.32 2.51
N GLY A 155 -10.95 -4.28 2.75
CA GLY A 155 -9.89 -4.59 1.81
C GLY A 155 -9.19 -5.91 2.11
N PHE A 156 -8.16 -6.21 1.33
CA PHE A 156 -7.47 -7.49 1.37
C PHE A 156 -5.97 -7.32 1.46
N ILE A 157 -5.31 -8.14 2.27
CA ILE A 157 -3.88 -8.33 2.28
C ILE A 157 -3.60 -9.76 1.84
N VAL A 158 -2.93 -9.95 0.70
CA VAL A 158 -2.69 -11.27 0.10
C VAL A 158 -1.20 -11.57 -0.02
N ASN A 159 -0.88 -12.84 -0.21
CA ASN A 159 0.49 -13.33 -0.35
C ASN A 159 1.41 -13.01 0.85
N VAL A 160 0.83 -13.00 2.05
CA VAL A 160 1.57 -12.73 3.27
C VAL A 160 2.37 -13.96 3.69
N SER A 161 3.71 -13.85 3.73
CA SER A 161 4.55 -14.93 4.28
C SER A 161 4.26 -15.16 5.77
N ALA A 162 4.58 -16.33 6.32
CA ALA A 162 4.37 -16.60 7.75
C ALA A 162 5.09 -15.59 8.66
N VAL A 163 6.29 -15.16 8.28
CA VAL A 163 7.07 -14.14 9.01
C VAL A 163 6.41 -12.77 8.90
N THR A 164 5.96 -12.40 7.70
CA THR A 164 5.22 -11.15 7.47
C THR A 164 3.93 -11.11 8.28
N MET A 165 3.21 -12.25 8.37
CA MET A 165 1.96 -12.35 9.12
C MET A 165 2.18 -12.10 10.61
N GLN A 166 3.21 -12.70 11.20
CA GLN A 166 3.60 -12.43 12.59
C GLN A 166 3.95 -10.96 12.80
N PHE A 167 4.68 -10.35 11.86
CA PHE A 167 5.03 -8.94 11.92
C PHE A 167 3.78 -8.05 11.86
N ILE A 168 2.86 -8.30 10.92
CA ILE A 168 1.61 -7.53 10.81
C ILE A 168 0.77 -7.66 12.07
N GLU A 169 0.60 -8.87 12.62
CA GLU A 169 -0.15 -9.08 13.87
C GLU A 169 0.47 -8.33 15.06
N MET A 170 1.81 -8.30 15.15
CA MET A 170 2.51 -7.49 16.16
C MET A 170 2.29 -5.97 15.96
N MET A 171 2.21 -5.53 14.71
CA MET A 171 2.04 -4.12 14.37
C MET A 171 0.58 -3.67 14.38
N LYS A 172 -0.39 -4.59 14.32
CA LYS A 172 -1.84 -4.32 14.22
C LYS A 172 -2.36 -3.27 15.21
N PRO A 173 -1.97 -3.24 16.51
CA PRO A 173 -2.41 -2.19 17.43
C PRO A 173 -1.95 -0.78 17.04
N ARG A 174 -0.89 -0.66 16.23
CA ARG A 174 -0.26 0.60 15.79
C ARG A 174 -0.65 1.00 14.36
N LEU A 175 -1.18 0.07 13.57
CA LEU A 175 -1.49 0.29 12.14
C LEU A 175 -2.82 1.07 11.92
N GLY A 176 -3.57 1.33 12.98
CA GLY A 176 -4.78 2.15 12.96
C GLY A 176 -6.04 1.42 12.52
N GLN A 177 -7.14 2.16 12.37
CA GLN A 177 -8.47 1.58 12.15
C GLN A 177 -8.60 0.94 10.77
N VAL A 178 -7.92 1.47 9.74
CA VAL A 178 -7.98 0.93 8.37
C VAL A 178 -7.62 -0.56 8.33
N PHE A 179 -6.61 -0.98 9.09
CA PHE A 179 -6.19 -2.38 9.15
C PHE A 179 -7.20 -3.31 9.84
N GLN A 180 -8.16 -2.78 10.60
CA GLN A 180 -9.23 -3.58 11.20
C GLN A 180 -10.27 -4.01 10.15
N LYS A 181 -10.37 -3.29 9.03
CA LYS A 181 -11.26 -3.61 7.90
C LYS A 181 -10.60 -4.53 6.86
N MET A 182 -9.35 -4.91 7.07
CA MET A 182 -8.58 -5.72 6.13
C MET A 182 -8.67 -7.20 6.48
N GLU A 183 -8.93 -8.04 5.48
CA GLU A 183 -8.79 -9.48 5.59
C GLU A 183 -7.38 -9.91 5.17
N ILE A 184 -6.69 -10.68 6.02
CA ILE A 184 -5.29 -11.04 5.81
C ILE A 184 -5.18 -12.51 5.43
N TYR A 185 -4.48 -12.77 4.31
CA TYR A 185 -4.31 -14.09 3.73
C TYR A 185 -2.84 -14.43 3.49
N GLY A 186 -2.51 -15.70 3.72
CA GLY A 186 -1.17 -16.22 3.45
C GLY A 186 -0.87 -16.37 1.95
N THR A 187 0.20 -17.11 1.65
CA THR A 187 0.72 -17.33 0.29
C THR A 187 -0.03 -18.37 -0.55
N GLN A 188 -1.23 -18.79 -0.15
CA GLN A 188 -1.97 -19.85 -0.86
C GLN A 188 -3.14 -19.27 -1.68
N PRO A 189 -3.00 -19.11 -3.02
CA PRO A 189 -4.05 -18.56 -3.88
C PRO A 189 -5.38 -19.30 -3.79
N LYS A 190 -5.35 -20.61 -3.58
CA LYS A 190 -6.54 -21.45 -3.41
C LYS A 190 -7.41 -21.03 -2.22
N VAL A 191 -6.87 -20.28 -1.27
CA VAL A 191 -7.60 -19.77 -0.10
C VAL A 191 -8.13 -18.37 -0.36
N TRP A 192 -7.29 -17.45 -0.84
CA TRP A 192 -7.66 -16.05 -0.95
C TRP A 192 -8.37 -15.68 -2.25
N ILE A 193 -8.10 -16.34 -3.37
CA ILE A 193 -8.82 -16.07 -4.64
C ILE A 193 -10.33 -16.30 -4.47
N PRO A 194 -10.80 -17.45 -3.93
CA PRO A 194 -12.24 -17.65 -3.72
C PRO A 194 -12.86 -16.68 -2.70
N ARG A 195 -12.05 -16.01 -1.86
CA ARG A 195 -12.56 -14.93 -1.01
C ARG A 195 -12.75 -13.65 -1.82
N LEU A 196 -11.74 -13.24 -2.59
CA LEU A 196 -11.84 -12.06 -3.45
C LEU A 196 -13.06 -12.14 -4.36
N LEU A 197 -13.22 -13.25 -5.08
CA LEU A 197 -14.32 -13.47 -6.03
C LEU A 197 -15.71 -13.56 -5.39
N ARG A 198 -15.80 -13.68 -4.05
CA ARG A 198 -17.09 -13.58 -3.33
C ARG A 198 -17.53 -12.13 -3.10
N GLN A 199 -16.61 -11.18 -3.13
CA GLN A 199 -16.88 -9.77 -2.86
C GLN A 199 -16.64 -8.88 -4.08
N LEU A 200 -15.84 -9.34 -5.04
CA LEU A 200 -15.40 -8.58 -6.20
C LEU A 200 -15.81 -9.29 -7.51
N PRO A 201 -16.30 -8.56 -8.53
CA PRO A 201 -16.62 -9.12 -9.83
C PRO A 201 -15.40 -9.70 -10.53
N GLN A 202 -15.52 -10.92 -11.07
CA GLN A 202 -14.41 -11.63 -11.69
C GLN A 202 -13.88 -10.94 -12.96
N ASP A 203 -14.77 -10.33 -13.74
CA ASP A 203 -14.45 -9.58 -14.97
C ASP A 203 -13.75 -8.25 -14.70
N GLN A 204 -13.83 -7.74 -13.47
CA GLN A 204 -13.18 -6.51 -13.01
C GLN A 204 -11.82 -6.74 -12.35
N LEU A 205 -11.40 -8.00 -12.20
CA LEU A 205 -10.14 -8.36 -11.56
C LEU A 205 -9.08 -8.80 -12.58
N ASN A 206 -7.83 -8.42 -12.31
CA ASN A 206 -6.66 -8.95 -13.02
C ASN A 206 -6.53 -10.47 -12.79
N CYS A 207 -6.03 -11.20 -13.79
CA CYS A 207 -5.84 -12.65 -13.73
C CYS A 207 -4.99 -13.13 -12.54
N LYS A 208 -4.01 -12.33 -12.12
CA LYS A 208 -3.17 -12.60 -10.95
C LYS A 208 -4.03 -12.81 -9.68
N TYR A 209 -5.17 -12.13 -9.60
CA TYR A 209 -6.09 -12.20 -8.46
C TYR A 209 -7.33 -13.07 -8.71
N GLY A 210 -7.30 -13.91 -9.75
CA GLY A 210 -8.37 -14.85 -10.11
C GLY A 210 -9.44 -14.28 -11.03
N GLY A 211 -9.26 -13.06 -11.51
CA GLY A 211 -10.14 -12.47 -12.51
C GLY A 211 -9.83 -12.92 -13.94
N VAL A 212 -10.46 -12.26 -14.91
CA VAL A 212 -10.26 -12.51 -16.36
C VAL A 212 -9.73 -11.31 -17.12
N ARG A 213 -9.49 -10.18 -16.43
CA ARG A 213 -8.92 -8.98 -17.03
C ARG A 213 -7.41 -9.12 -17.19
N ASP A 214 -6.87 -8.58 -18.28
CA ASP A 214 -5.43 -8.47 -18.55
C ASP A 214 -4.67 -9.80 -18.38
N CYS A 215 -5.31 -10.91 -18.79
CA CYS A 215 -4.75 -12.27 -18.70
C CYS A 215 -3.54 -12.52 -19.60
N ASN A 216 -3.28 -11.62 -20.54
CA ASN A 216 -2.11 -11.69 -21.39
C ASN A 216 -0.99 -10.89 -20.72
N PRO A 217 0.14 -11.52 -20.35
CA PRO A 217 1.34 -10.78 -19.96
C PRO A 217 1.89 -10.12 -21.22
N VAL A 218 1.35 -8.96 -21.60
CA VAL A 218 1.81 -8.19 -22.75
C VAL A 218 2.24 -6.84 -22.22
N GLU A 219 3.57 -6.67 -22.24
CA GLU A 219 4.31 -5.43 -22.46
C GLU A 219 3.59 -4.18 -21.96
N SER A 220 3.98 -3.72 -20.76
CA SER A 220 3.65 -2.41 -20.22
C SER A 220 3.78 -1.35 -21.32
N ILE A 221 2.64 -0.78 -21.70
CA ILE A 221 2.56 0.36 -22.61
C ILE A 221 3.38 1.50 -22.00
N ARG A 222 4.33 2.00 -22.80
CA ARG A 222 5.16 3.18 -22.54
C ARG A 222 4.34 4.47 -22.47
#